data_AF-A0A9P5RT34-F1
#
_entry.id   AF-A0A9P5RT34-F1
#
_cell.length_a   1.000
_cell.length_b   1.000
_cell.length_c   1.000
_cell.angle_alpha   90.00
_cell.angle_beta   90.00
_cell.angle_gamma   90.00
#
_symmetry.space_group_name_H-M   'P 1'
#
loop_
_entity.id
_entity.type
_entity.pdbx_description
1 polymer ?
#
loop_
_entity_poly.entity_id
_entity_poly.type
_entity_poly.pdbx_seq_one_letter_code
_entity_poly.pdbx_strand_id
1 'polypeptide(L)'
;MRIENVPRPNVLCRRNGSSLDNQLVGGLPMDMTKRYDVHRFIYTRLSRMTGLKELNLGVPDTVSARHSWHVIEAGELGRFDDPGHNFVREFNYRSLELSLDSGLDLLANMKELTVLDVRWTAHRIGVEELEWMHANWPKLKEIKRLASKRGWAGDDEGGMVVKVAVDGAYSYHFELRPRAGAPQNQI
;
A
#
# COMPACT_ATOMS: atom_id res chain seq x y z
N MET A 1 -7.36 16.23 -4.96
CA MET A 1 -6.16 16.18 -4.09
C MET A 1 -5.28 15.04 -4.58
N ARG A 2 -3.97 15.27 -4.73
CA ARG A 2 -3.01 14.27 -5.22
C ARG A 2 -2.05 13.94 -4.08
N ILE A 3 -1.89 12.65 -3.75
CA ILE A 3 -1.03 12.16 -2.68
C ILE A 3 0.03 11.28 -3.34
N GLU A 4 1.30 11.67 -3.24
CA GLU A 4 2.42 11.01 -3.90
C GLU A 4 3.63 10.95 -2.97
N ASN A 5 4.61 10.13 -3.34
CA ASN A 5 5.88 10.01 -2.64
C ASN A 5 5.69 9.62 -1.17
N VAL A 6 4.69 8.77 -0.90
CA VAL A 6 4.44 8.25 0.44
C VAL A 6 5.30 6.99 0.65
N PRO A 7 6.17 6.95 1.68
CA PRO A 7 7.03 5.78 1.92
C PRO A 7 6.21 4.56 2.30
N ARG A 8 6.30 3.47 1.54
CA ARG A 8 5.65 2.20 1.94
C ARG A 8 6.54 1.43 2.92
N PRO A 9 6.09 1.16 4.15
CA PRO A 9 6.89 0.40 5.09
C PRO A 9 7.03 -1.08 4.72
N ASN A 10 6.02 -1.63 4.06
CA ASN A 10 5.90 -3.04 3.73
C ASN A 10 6.43 -3.45 2.36
N VAL A 11 6.88 -2.49 1.54
CA VAL A 11 7.43 -2.79 0.23
C VAL A 11 8.94 -2.55 0.28
N LEU A 12 9.70 -3.64 0.39
CA LEU A 12 11.17 -3.60 0.35
C LEU A 12 11.70 -3.88 -1.06
N CYS A 13 10.95 -4.65 -1.85
CA CYS A 13 11.32 -5.08 -3.18
C CYS A 13 10.17 -4.83 -4.17
N ARG A 14 10.55 -4.60 -5.42
CA ARG A 14 9.64 -4.54 -6.57
C ARG A 14 9.16 -5.95 -6.92
N ARG A 15 8.15 -6.06 -7.77
CA ARG A 15 7.55 -7.34 -8.17
C ARG A 15 8.55 -8.26 -8.86
N ASN A 16 9.51 -7.72 -9.60
CA ASN A 16 10.62 -8.47 -10.18
C ASN A 16 11.74 -8.88 -9.18
N GLY A 17 11.52 -8.73 -7.87
CA GLY A 17 12.50 -9.04 -6.81
C GLY A 17 13.61 -8.01 -6.61
N SER A 18 13.75 -7.01 -7.48
CA SER A 18 14.77 -5.96 -7.29
C SER A 18 14.44 -5.07 -6.09
N SER A 19 15.47 -4.58 -5.39
CA SER A 19 15.27 -3.68 -4.25
C SER A 19 14.48 -2.45 -4.69
N LEU A 20 13.50 -2.05 -3.88
CA LEU A 20 12.86 -0.76 -4.07
C LEU A 20 13.88 0.31 -3.67
N ASP A 21 14.54 0.92 -4.66
CA ASP A 21 15.48 2.00 -4.38
C ASP A 21 14.73 3.17 -3.71
N ASN A 22 15.05 3.39 -2.43
CA ASN A 22 14.50 4.47 -1.64
C ASN A 22 15.18 5.81 -1.95
N GLN A 23 16.21 5.82 -2.80
CA GLN A 23 16.75 7.05 -3.34
C GLN A 23 15.73 7.65 -4.33
N LEU A 24 15.11 8.76 -3.91
CA LEU A 24 14.47 9.67 -4.84
C LEU A 24 15.56 10.14 -5.82
N VAL A 25 15.39 9.93 -7.12
CA VAL A 25 16.22 10.58 -8.14
C VAL A 25 16.17 12.09 -7.88
N GLY A 26 17.27 12.64 -7.34
CA GLY A 26 17.39 14.05 -6.94
C GLY A 26 16.83 14.44 -5.56
N GLY A 27 16.41 13.49 -4.72
CA GLY A 27 15.89 13.76 -3.38
C GLY A 27 16.75 13.19 -2.25
N LEU A 28 16.66 13.79 -1.06
CA LEU A 28 17.30 13.25 0.15
C LEU A 28 16.76 11.84 0.44
N PRO A 29 17.60 10.92 0.95
CA PRO A 29 17.16 9.61 1.38
C PRO A 29 16.01 9.76 2.37
N MET A 30 14.89 9.10 2.08
CA MET A 30 13.71 9.20 2.92
C MET A 30 13.98 8.48 4.24
N ASP A 31 13.70 9.17 5.35
CA ASP A 31 13.84 8.60 6.68
C ASP A 31 12.75 7.53 6.91
N MET A 32 13.15 6.27 6.72
CA MET A 32 12.27 5.12 6.88
C MET A 32 11.77 4.96 8.32
N THR A 33 12.36 5.62 9.32
CA THR A 33 11.82 5.56 10.69
C THR A 33 10.49 6.29 10.81
N LYS A 34 10.25 7.31 9.98
CA LYS A 34 9.05 8.18 10.01
C LYS A 34 7.94 7.75 9.08
N ARG A 35 8.11 6.61 8.40
CA ARG A 35 7.15 6.13 7.40
C ARG A 35 5.73 5.99 7.98
N TYR A 36 5.59 5.38 9.14
CA TYR A 36 4.28 5.23 9.79
C TYR A 36 3.68 6.58 10.20
N ASP A 37 4.49 7.52 10.68
CA ASP A 37 4.02 8.85 11.07
C ASP A 37 3.45 9.61 9.87
N VAL A 38 4.10 9.50 8.70
CA VAL A 38 3.61 10.10 7.46
C VAL A 38 2.27 9.50 7.04
N HIS A 39 2.09 8.17 7.12
CA HIS A 39 0.81 7.53 6.81
C HIS A 39 -0.28 7.98 7.76
N ARG A 40 -0.04 7.91 9.08
CA ARG A 40 -1.01 8.34 10.09
C ARG A 40 -1.39 9.81 9.96
N PHE A 41 -0.43 10.68 9.61
CA PHE A 41 -0.70 12.09 9.32
C PHE A 41 -1.65 12.24 8.12
N ILE A 42 -1.37 11.54 7.02
CA ILE A 42 -2.22 11.58 5.82
C ILE A 42 -3.62 11.02 6.13
N TYR A 43 -3.71 9.90 6.85
CA TYR A 43 -4.97 9.31 7.27
C TYR A 43 -5.78 10.22 8.18
N THR A 44 -5.13 10.93 9.11
CA THR A 44 -5.78 11.93 9.96
C THR A 44 -6.35 13.10 9.16
N ARG A 45 -5.75 13.44 8.02
CA ARG A 45 -6.31 14.46 7.11
C ARG A 45 -7.48 13.92 6.31
N LEU A 46 -7.36 12.71 5.76
CA LEU A 46 -8.41 12.05 4.99
C LEU A 46 -9.65 11.75 5.84
N SER A 47 -9.48 11.38 7.10
CA SER A 47 -10.60 11.05 8.01
C SER A 47 -11.55 12.21 8.28
N ARG A 48 -11.11 13.46 8.02
CA ARG A 48 -11.93 14.67 8.12
C ARG A 48 -12.86 14.86 6.92
N MET A 49 -12.66 14.10 5.84
CA MET A 49 -13.45 14.16 4.61
C MET A 49 -14.65 13.19 4.72
N THR A 50 -15.52 13.40 5.71
CA THR A 50 -16.61 12.47 6.06
C THR A 50 -17.67 12.30 4.96
N GLY A 51 -17.82 13.28 4.07
CA GLY A 51 -18.71 13.23 2.90
C GLY A 51 -18.09 12.62 1.64
N LEU A 52 -16.88 12.07 1.71
CA LEU A 52 -16.20 11.51 0.54
C LEU A 52 -16.88 10.20 0.11
N LYS A 53 -17.34 10.13 -1.14
CA LYS A 53 -17.99 8.95 -1.72
C LYS A 53 -17.05 8.02 -2.48
N GLU A 54 -15.95 8.55 -3.00
CA GLU A 54 -14.99 7.79 -3.80
C GLU A 54 -13.57 8.16 -3.36
N LEU A 55 -12.77 7.15 -3.05
CA LEU A 55 -11.36 7.29 -2.72
C LEU A 55 -10.53 6.55 -3.78
N ASN A 56 -9.88 7.32 -4.65
CA ASN A 56 -9.01 6.79 -5.69
C ASN A 56 -7.56 6.92 -5.25
N LEU A 57 -6.89 5.78 -5.06
CA LEU A 57 -5.51 5.70 -4.60
C LEU A 57 -4.58 5.21 -5.71
N GLY A 58 -3.43 5.88 -5.78
CA GLY A 58 -2.47 5.72 -6.87
C GLY A 58 -2.70 6.78 -7.94
N VAL A 59 -1.81 6.78 -8.93
CA VAL A 59 -1.83 7.72 -10.04
C VAL A 59 -2.11 6.89 -11.28
N PRO A 60 -3.25 7.07 -11.96
CA PRO A 60 -3.42 6.50 -13.29
C PRO A 60 -2.45 7.25 -14.21
N ASP A 61 -1.47 6.55 -14.77
CA ASP A 61 -0.52 7.14 -15.71
C ASP A 61 -1.20 7.32 -17.08
N THR A 62 -2.17 8.25 -17.14
CA THR A 62 -2.84 8.63 -18.40
C THR A 62 -2.09 9.73 -19.13
N VAL A 63 -1.04 10.28 -18.54
CA VAL A 63 -0.23 11.34 -19.13
C VAL A 63 1.20 10.90 -19.03
N SER A 64 1.87 10.80 -20.18
CA SER A 64 3.30 10.52 -20.38
C SER A 64 4.18 11.57 -19.67
N ALA A 65 4.07 11.63 -18.35
CA ALA A 65 4.84 12.50 -17.50
C ALA A 65 6.23 11.88 -17.46
N ARG A 66 7.19 12.57 -18.08
CA ARG A 66 8.62 12.21 -18.16
C ARG A 66 9.34 11.94 -16.82
N HIS A 67 8.60 11.91 -15.70
CA HIS A 67 9.09 11.72 -14.33
C HIS A 67 8.21 10.77 -13.50
N SER A 68 7.37 9.96 -14.15
CA SER A 68 6.55 9.00 -13.42
C SER A 68 7.49 7.95 -12.79
N TRP A 69 7.36 7.74 -11.47
CA TRP A 69 8.22 6.85 -10.65
C TRP A 69 7.90 5.38 -10.89
N HIS A 70 7.74 5.07 -12.15
CA HIS A 70 7.19 3.86 -12.64
C HIS A 70 8.32 3.04 -13.20
N VAL A 71 8.41 1.84 -12.65
CA VAL A 71 9.39 0.88 -13.11
C VAL A 71 8.70 0.13 -14.22
N ILE A 72 9.15 0.39 -15.44
CA ILE A 72 8.80 -0.47 -16.56
C ILE A 72 9.45 -1.82 -16.30
N GLU A 73 8.70 -2.73 -15.68
CA GLU A 73 9.13 -4.11 -15.54
C GLU A 73 9.04 -4.76 -16.92
N ALA A 74 10.20 -4.83 -17.60
CA ALA A 74 10.36 -5.56 -18.84
C ALA A 74 10.29 -7.07 -18.56
N GLY A 75 9.06 -7.58 -18.44
CA GLY A 75 8.83 -9.00 -18.16
C GLY A 75 7.37 -9.21 -17.80
N GLU A 76 6.69 -10.02 -18.61
CA GLU A 76 5.27 -10.35 -18.50
C GLU A 76 4.29 -9.26 -18.97
N LEU A 77 4.19 -9.12 -20.29
CA LEU A 77 2.91 -8.88 -20.95
C LEU A 77 1.97 -10.05 -20.62
N GLY A 78 1.42 -10.06 -19.41
CA GLY A 78 0.37 -11.01 -19.04
C GLY A 78 -0.78 -10.85 -20.03
N ARG A 79 -1.19 -11.96 -20.67
CA ARG A 79 -2.40 -12.01 -21.49
C ARG A 79 -3.59 -11.58 -20.60
N PHE A 80 -3.97 -10.31 -20.70
CA PHE A 80 -5.28 -9.87 -20.27
C PHE A 80 -6.20 -9.87 -21.49
N ASP A 81 -7.47 -10.15 -21.26
CA ASP A 81 -8.54 -10.22 -22.26
C ASP A 81 -8.87 -8.87 -22.93
N ASP A 82 -7.94 -7.92 -22.92
CA ASP A 82 -8.09 -6.61 -23.56
C ASP A 82 -7.10 -6.49 -24.74
N PRO A 83 -7.43 -7.08 -25.91
CA PRO A 83 -6.58 -7.09 -27.09
C PRO A 83 -6.49 -5.67 -27.66
N GLY A 84 -5.46 -4.93 -27.24
CA GLY A 84 -5.20 -3.56 -27.72
C GLY A 84 -4.37 -2.71 -26.77
N HIS A 85 -4.06 -3.20 -25.58
CA HIS A 85 -3.46 -2.41 -24.52
C HIS A 85 -2.15 -3.04 -24.01
N ASN A 86 -1.05 -2.77 -24.73
CA ASN A 86 0.33 -2.98 -24.26
C ASN A 86 0.71 -1.96 -23.17
N PHE A 87 -0.16 -1.76 -22.18
CA PHE A 87 0.18 -0.92 -21.03
C PHE A 87 1.07 -1.73 -20.10
N VAL A 88 2.34 -1.33 -20.04
CA VAL A 88 3.21 -1.64 -18.91
C VAL A 88 2.43 -1.26 -17.66
N ARG A 89 2.10 -2.25 -16.80
CA ARG A 89 1.39 -1.96 -15.56
C ARG A 89 2.36 -1.37 -14.58
N GLU A 90 2.38 -0.06 -14.54
CA GLU A 90 3.17 0.67 -13.59
C GLU A 90 2.51 0.59 -12.21
N PHE A 91 3.18 -0.10 -11.27
CA PHE A 91 2.74 -0.15 -9.89
C PHE A 91 3.29 1.05 -9.14
N ASN A 92 2.42 1.81 -8.46
CA ASN A 92 2.86 2.86 -7.57
C ASN A 92 3.27 2.26 -6.20
N TYR A 93 4.57 2.05 -6.05
CA TYR A 93 5.20 1.61 -4.79
C TYR A 93 5.36 2.74 -3.75
N ARG A 94 5.05 4.00 -4.10
CA ARG A 94 5.13 5.18 -3.23
C ARG A 94 3.74 5.75 -2.92
N SER A 95 2.87 4.86 -2.46
CA SER A 95 1.45 5.10 -2.21
C SER A 95 1.09 4.88 -0.73
N LEU A 96 -0.16 5.13 -0.36
CA LEU A 96 -0.65 4.80 0.99
C LEU A 96 -0.73 3.29 1.20
N GLU A 97 -0.47 2.83 2.42
CA GLU A 97 -0.52 1.43 2.81
C GLU A 97 -1.84 1.16 3.48
N LEU A 98 -2.71 0.39 2.84
CA LEU A 98 -4.02 0.05 3.37
C LEU A 98 -3.92 -1.15 4.31
N SER A 99 -3.38 -0.93 5.51
CA SER A 99 -3.27 -1.90 6.60
C SER A 99 -3.71 -1.26 7.91
N LEU A 100 -4.15 -2.07 8.88
CA LEU A 100 -4.46 -1.53 10.22
C LEU A 100 -3.22 -0.98 10.91
N ASP A 101 -2.06 -1.63 10.75
CA ASP A 101 -0.78 -1.20 11.32
C ASP A 101 -0.36 0.22 10.88
N SER A 102 -0.63 0.58 9.63
CA SER A 102 -0.31 1.89 9.08
C SER A 102 -1.31 2.99 9.45
N GLY A 103 -2.43 2.64 10.08
CA GLY A 103 -3.44 3.58 10.53
C GLY A 103 -4.71 3.62 9.67
N LEU A 104 -5.04 2.55 8.93
CA LEU A 104 -6.31 2.44 8.20
C LEU A 104 -7.51 2.68 9.14
N ASP A 105 -7.39 2.26 10.41
CA ASP A 105 -8.37 2.47 11.47
C ASP A 105 -8.81 3.94 11.65
N LEU A 106 -7.89 4.87 11.41
CA LEU A 106 -8.16 6.32 11.49
C LEU A 106 -9.21 6.78 10.47
N LEU A 107 -9.46 6.00 9.42
CA LEU A 107 -10.47 6.29 8.39
C LEU A 107 -11.88 5.81 8.74
N ALA A 108 -12.13 5.36 9.99
CA ALA A 108 -13.42 4.82 10.42
C ALA A 108 -14.62 5.76 10.16
N ASN A 109 -14.39 7.08 10.15
CA ASN A 109 -15.43 8.10 9.99
C ASN A 109 -15.88 8.34 8.53
N MET A 110 -15.26 7.68 7.55
CA MET A 110 -15.63 7.80 6.13
C MET A 110 -16.88 6.96 5.79
N LYS A 111 -18.00 7.23 6.49
CA LYS A 111 -19.23 6.43 6.39
C LYS A 111 -19.95 6.57 5.04
N GLU A 112 -19.68 7.65 4.31
CA GLU A 112 -20.23 7.90 2.97
C GLU A 112 -19.42 7.27 1.84
N LEU A 113 -18.29 6.63 2.14
CA LEU A 113 -17.45 6.00 1.14
C LEU A 113 -18.20 4.84 0.47
N THR A 114 -18.30 4.88 -0.86
CA THR A 114 -18.99 3.90 -1.68
C THR A 114 -18.06 3.13 -2.61
N VAL A 115 -16.97 3.76 -3.05
CA VAL A 115 -15.98 3.16 -3.95
C VAL A 115 -14.58 3.40 -3.41
N LEU A 116 -13.81 2.33 -3.25
CA LEU A 116 -12.37 2.37 -3.01
C LEU A 116 -11.65 1.85 -4.27
N ASP A 117 -10.93 2.73 -4.96
CA ASP A 117 -10.16 2.35 -6.13
C ASP A 117 -8.68 2.25 -5.78
N VAL A 118 -8.17 1.02 -5.76
CA VAL A 118 -6.75 0.72 -5.52
C VAL A 118 -6.08 0.20 -6.78
N ARG A 119 -6.65 0.51 -7.96
CA ARG A 119 -6.14 0.03 -9.23
C ARG A 119 -4.67 0.36 -9.44
N TRP A 120 -4.16 1.48 -8.97
CA TRP A 120 -2.79 1.91 -9.26
C TRP A 120 -1.89 1.90 -8.04
N THR A 121 -2.27 1.13 -7.03
CA THR A 121 -1.59 1.07 -5.73
C THR A 121 -1.09 -0.35 -5.51
N ALA A 122 0.17 -0.52 -5.14
CA ALA A 122 0.65 -1.79 -4.61
C ALA A 122 0.06 -1.97 -3.21
N HIS A 123 -1.05 -2.69 -3.03
CA HIS A 123 -1.75 -2.78 -1.72
C HIS A 123 -1.61 -4.18 -1.08
N ARG A 124 -1.78 -4.26 0.24
CA ARG A 124 -1.81 -5.51 1.03
C ARG A 124 -3.13 -5.58 1.81
N ILE A 125 -4.25 -5.44 1.11
CA ILE A 125 -5.56 -5.58 1.75
C ILE A 125 -5.78 -7.08 2.03
N GLY A 126 -5.64 -7.47 3.30
CA GLY A 126 -5.88 -8.82 3.79
C GLY A 126 -7.34 -9.06 4.18
N VAL A 127 -7.60 -10.22 4.78
CA VAL A 127 -8.94 -10.56 5.29
C VAL A 127 -9.31 -9.65 6.46
N GLU A 128 -8.37 -9.42 7.38
CA GLU A 128 -8.58 -8.55 8.55
C GLU A 128 -8.93 -7.12 8.14
N GLU A 129 -8.23 -6.55 7.15
CA GLU A 129 -8.57 -5.24 6.61
C GLU A 129 -9.95 -5.22 5.95
N LEU A 130 -10.33 -6.27 5.22
CA LEU A 130 -11.65 -6.35 4.58
C LEU A 130 -12.78 -6.43 5.61
N GLU A 131 -12.62 -7.23 6.65
CA GLU A 131 -13.57 -7.32 7.76
C GLU A 131 -13.72 -5.96 8.46
N TRP A 132 -12.58 -5.30 8.74
CA TRP A 132 -12.59 -3.96 9.32
C TRP A 132 -13.31 -2.94 8.42
N MET A 133 -13.02 -2.95 7.11
CA MET A 133 -13.65 -2.07 6.12
C MET A 133 -15.16 -2.30 6.05
N HIS A 134 -15.60 -3.56 6.07
CA HIS A 134 -17.01 -3.92 6.08
C HIS A 134 -17.74 -3.37 7.31
N ALA A 135 -17.14 -3.51 8.50
CA ALA A 135 -17.71 -3.01 9.74
C ALA A 135 -17.74 -1.47 9.82
N ASN A 136 -16.74 -0.79 9.25
CA ASN A 136 -16.56 0.65 9.43
C ASN A 136 -17.05 1.51 8.25
N TRP A 137 -17.16 0.98 7.04
CA TRP A 137 -17.62 1.69 5.86
C TRP A 137 -18.92 1.06 5.32
N PRO A 138 -20.06 1.29 6.00
CA PRO A 138 -21.31 0.58 5.73
C PRO A 138 -21.90 0.84 4.33
N LYS A 139 -21.48 1.92 3.66
CA LYS A 139 -21.90 2.26 2.30
C LYS A 139 -20.93 1.79 1.23
N LEU A 140 -19.82 1.14 1.59
CA LEU A 140 -18.83 0.64 0.63
C LEU A 140 -19.45 -0.47 -0.22
N LYS A 141 -19.50 -0.25 -1.54
CA LYS A 141 -20.09 -1.19 -2.50
C LYS A 141 -19.04 -1.90 -3.33
N GLU A 142 -17.92 -1.24 -3.61
CA GLU A 142 -16.94 -1.72 -4.57
C GLU A 142 -15.50 -1.39 -4.11
N ILE A 143 -14.62 -2.40 -4.22
CA ILE A 143 -13.17 -2.23 -4.12
C ILE A 143 -12.54 -2.65 -5.45
N LYS A 144 -12.11 -1.67 -6.26
CA LYS A 144 -11.55 -1.93 -7.59
C LYS A 144 -10.13 -2.47 -7.47
N ARG A 145 -9.81 -3.52 -8.25
CA ARG A 145 -8.54 -4.29 -8.21
C ARG A 145 -8.28 -5.03 -6.89
N LEU A 146 -9.34 -5.42 -6.19
CA LEU A 146 -9.25 -6.46 -5.15
C LEU A 146 -9.06 -7.86 -5.77
N ALA A 147 -9.53 -8.06 -7.00
CA ALA A 147 -9.58 -9.34 -7.70
C ALA A 147 -8.25 -9.86 -8.28
N SER A 148 -7.09 -9.31 -7.90
CA SER A 148 -5.84 -9.88 -8.39
C SER A 148 -5.60 -11.22 -7.72
N LYS A 149 -5.54 -12.30 -8.51
CA LYS A 149 -4.66 -13.45 -8.19
C LYS A 149 -3.40 -12.85 -7.58
N ARG A 150 -3.15 -13.11 -6.29
CA ARG A 150 -1.94 -12.64 -5.61
C ARG A 150 -0.78 -13.10 -6.49
N GLY A 151 -0.13 -12.14 -7.11
CA GLY A 151 1.17 -12.29 -7.74
C GLY A 151 2.06 -11.37 -6.94
N TRP A 152 2.54 -11.84 -5.80
CA TRP A 152 3.52 -11.16 -5.00
C TRP A 152 4.77 -10.86 -5.85
N ALA A 153 5.55 -9.88 -5.40
CA ALA A 153 7.01 -9.93 -5.51
C ALA A 153 7.48 -11.18 -4.75
N GLY A 154 7.29 -12.38 -5.31
CA GLY A 154 7.09 -13.51 -4.41
C GLY A 154 6.72 -14.84 -5.01
N ASP A 155 5.80 -14.84 -5.96
CA ASP A 155 5.14 -16.09 -6.35
C ASP A 155 5.89 -16.83 -7.47
N ASP A 156 7.00 -16.27 -7.93
CA ASP A 156 8.06 -17.00 -8.62
C ASP A 156 9.12 -17.49 -7.61
N GLU A 157 9.95 -18.44 -8.02
CA GLU A 157 10.93 -19.09 -7.15
C GLU A 157 11.90 -18.07 -6.50
N GLY A 158 12.23 -16.99 -7.21
CA GLY A 158 13.07 -15.90 -6.72
C GLY A 158 12.39 -15.01 -5.67
N GLY A 159 11.09 -14.75 -5.84
CA GLY A 159 10.33 -13.96 -4.89
C GLY A 159 10.07 -14.67 -3.57
N MET A 160 9.95 -16.01 -3.55
CA MET A 160 9.71 -16.76 -2.32
C MET A 160 10.87 -16.59 -1.32
N VAL A 161 12.10 -16.50 -1.82
CA VAL A 161 13.30 -16.25 -1.00
C VAL A 161 13.24 -14.87 -0.35
N VAL A 162 12.84 -13.85 -1.12
CA VAL A 162 12.70 -12.48 -0.62
C VAL A 162 11.58 -12.40 0.41
N LYS A 163 10.45 -13.06 0.16
CA LYS A 163 9.33 -13.14 1.10
C LYS A 163 9.73 -13.76 2.43
N VAL A 164 10.43 -14.89 2.42
CA VAL A 164 10.95 -15.53 3.65
C VAL A 164 11.90 -14.61 4.40
N ALA A 165 12.78 -13.89 3.70
CA ALA A 165 13.68 -12.93 4.32
C ALA A 165 12.93 -11.73 4.95
N VAL A 166 11.91 -11.22 4.26
CA VAL A 166 11.05 -10.13 4.74
C VAL A 166 10.25 -10.59 5.96
N ASP A 167 9.57 -11.73 5.89
CA ASP A 167 8.77 -12.28 6.99
C ASP A 167 9.66 -12.57 8.22
N GLY A 168 10.88 -13.06 8.01
CA GLY A 168 11.90 -13.18 9.05
C GLY A 168 12.24 -11.83 9.69
N ALA A 169 12.57 -10.82 8.88
CA ALA A 169 12.90 -9.48 9.38
C ALA A 169 11.75 -8.82 10.16
N TYR A 170 10.50 -9.05 9.74
CA TYR A 170 9.30 -8.57 10.43
C TYR A 170 9.10 -9.25 11.79
N SER A 171 9.37 -10.56 11.87
CA SER A 171 9.26 -11.32 13.12
C SER A 171 10.24 -10.80 14.18
N TYR A 172 11.48 -10.50 13.77
CA TYR A 172 12.49 -9.89 14.66
C TYR A 172 12.13 -8.47 15.10
N HIS A 173 11.52 -7.66 14.23
CA HIS A 173 11.19 -6.27 14.56
C HIS A 173 9.99 -6.16 15.52
N PHE A 174 9.11 -7.17 15.56
CA PHE A 174 7.94 -7.21 16.44
C PHE A 174 8.30 -7.67 17.87
N GLU A 175 9.27 -8.58 18.02
CA GLU A 175 9.76 -9.04 19.33
C GLU A 175 10.49 -7.94 20.13
N LEU A 176 10.99 -6.91 19.47
CA LEU A 176 11.72 -5.80 20.10
C LEU A 176 10.84 -4.61 20.52
N ARG A 177 9.52 -4.66 20.29
CA ARG A 177 8.61 -3.63 20.81
C ARG A 177 8.11 -4.04 22.20
N PRO A 178 8.45 -3.29 23.28
CA PRO A 178 7.80 -3.51 24.56
C PRO A 178 6.29 -3.27 24.39
N ARG A 179 5.48 -4.23 24.83
CA ARG A 179 4.03 -4.06 24.94
C ARG A 179 3.76 -2.87 25.87
N ALA A 180 3.47 -1.71 25.31
CA ALA A 180 3.01 -0.57 26.05
C ALA A 180 1.64 -0.94 26.64
N GLY A 181 1.58 -1.20 27.96
CA GLY A 181 0.31 -1.37 28.68
C GLY A 181 0.21 -2.53 29.68
N ALA A 182 1.28 -3.03 30.28
CA ALA A 182 1.13 -3.82 31.51
C ALA A 182 0.96 -2.86 32.71
N PRO A 183 -0.21 -2.82 33.39
CA PRO A 183 -0.36 -2.03 34.60
C PRO A 183 0.56 -2.57 35.70
N GLN A 184 1.45 -1.71 36.21
CA GLN A 184 2.21 -2.00 37.41
C GLN A 184 1.25 -1.93 38.60
N ASN A 185 0.84 -3.10 39.11
CA ASN A 185 0.25 -3.19 40.44
C ASN A 185 1.34 -2.87 41.47
N GLN A 186 1.27 -1.68 42.07
CA GLN A 186 1.99 -1.38 43.30
C GLN A 186 1.15 -1.90 44.47
N ILE A 187 1.82 -2.66 45.34
CA ILE A 187 1.33 -3.13 46.65
C ILE A 187 1.56 -2.02 47.67
#